data_AF-A0A959GB15-F1
#
_entry.id   AF-A0A959GB15-F1
#
_cell.length_a   1.000
_cell.length_b   1.000
_cell.length_c   1.000
_cell.angle_alpha   90.00
_cell.angle_beta   90.00
_cell.angle_gamma   90.00
#
_symmetry.space_group_name_H-M   'P 1'
#
loop_
_entity.id
_entity.type
_entity.pdbx_description
1 polymer ?
#
loop_
_entity_poly.entity_id
_entity_poly.type
_entity_poly.pdbx_seq_one_letter_code
_entity_poly.pdbx_strand_id
1 'polypeptide(L)'
;MKYQKSEIRQLIENGKLQEACNTAVQYAEYCGLTDIVNALTVIGSNLQEHQNTWSLGLISHSEFSVQYARIAHGLAMHVSQLPDVPRKGSNQRQLLRETTFKNRVFFALCLTKAAAFLWLWRHYSSGGFNVEQFQSTTILLLPALAAYITVILNDYLRQHQAGPDMPRYVAGPIVTFAYFLFPLYAISLLYLIASKAGASISFVQMNFGIGVVESVLGGYIGKIVSAFFTPRP
;
A
#
# COMPACT_ATOMS: atom_id res chain seq x y z
N MET A 1 21.79 -1.16 19.69
CA MET A 1 21.45 -2.33 18.85
C MET A 1 22.63 -3.28 18.90
N LYS A 2 22.44 -4.57 19.18
CA LYS A 2 23.53 -5.48 19.57
C LYS A 2 24.16 -6.29 18.43
N TYR A 3 23.50 -6.39 17.27
CA TYR A 3 23.91 -7.36 16.26
C TYR A 3 24.73 -6.75 15.12
N GLN A 4 25.87 -7.39 14.81
CA GLN A 4 26.69 -7.07 13.65
C GLN A 4 26.31 -7.97 12.45
N LYS A 5 26.62 -7.52 11.23
CA LYS A 5 26.40 -8.31 10.00
C LYS A 5 27.12 -9.66 10.04
N SER A 6 28.29 -9.72 10.67
CA SER A 6 29.06 -10.94 10.92
C SER A 6 28.29 -11.96 11.77
N GLU A 7 27.60 -11.50 12.80
CA GLU A 7 26.81 -12.37 13.69
C GLU A 7 25.60 -12.95 12.95
N ILE A 8 24.96 -12.18 12.07
CA ILE A 8 23.88 -12.68 11.21
C ILE A 8 24.41 -13.78 10.28
N ARG A 9 25.59 -13.60 9.68
CA ARG A 9 26.24 -14.62 8.83
C ARG A 9 26.54 -15.89 9.62
N GLN A 10 27.06 -15.78 10.84
CA GLN A 10 27.29 -16.93 11.71
C GLN A 10 26.00 -17.67 12.05
N LEU A 11 24.88 -16.97 12.26
CA LEU A 11 23.58 -17.63 12.47
C LEU A 11 23.13 -18.43 11.24
N ILE A 12 23.41 -17.93 10.03
CA ILE A 12 23.12 -18.65 8.78
C ILE A 12 24.00 -19.90 8.66
N GLU A 13 25.31 -19.75 8.90
CA GLU A 13 26.28 -20.85 8.86
C GLU A 13 25.95 -21.96 9.87
N ASN A 14 25.44 -21.59 11.04
CA ASN A 14 25.01 -22.52 12.08
C ASN A 14 23.62 -23.12 11.84
N GLY A 15 22.98 -22.85 10.70
CA GLY A 15 21.64 -23.36 10.37
C GLY A 15 20.51 -22.75 11.20
N LYS A 16 20.75 -21.66 11.94
CA LYS A 16 19.73 -20.96 12.73
C LYS A 16 19.00 -19.92 11.89
N LEU A 17 18.39 -20.37 10.79
CA LEU A 17 17.83 -19.46 9.78
C LEU A 17 16.71 -18.56 10.30
N GLN A 18 15.87 -19.03 11.23
CA GLN A 18 14.78 -18.23 11.80
C GLN A 18 15.31 -17.05 12.62
N GLU A 19 16.29 -17.33 13.48
CA GLU A 19 16.98 -16.30 14.28
C GLU A 19 17.78 -15.35 13.38
N ALA A 20 18.47 -15.87 12.37
CA ALA A 20 19.19 -15.08 11.38
C ALA A 20 18.25 -14.12 10.65
N CYS A 21 17.10 -14.61 10.20
CA CYS A 21 16.10 -13.82 9.50
C CYS A 21 15.53 -12.71 10.38
N ASN A 22 15.10 -13.03 11.61
CA ASN A 22 14.57 -12.04 12.56
C ASN A 22 15.60 -10.96 12.89
N THR A 23 16.85 -11.36 13.11
CA THR A 23 17.95 -10.42 13.39
C THR A 23 18.26 -9.55 12.16
N ALA A 24 18.24 -10.12 10.96
CA ALA A 24 18.45 -9.40 9.71
C ALA A 24 17.33 -8.38 9.43
N VAL A 25 16.06 -8.75 9.69
CA VAL A 25 14.91 -7.83 9.59
C VAL A 25 15.11 -6.65 10.54
N GLN A 26 15.40 -6.91 11.82
CA GLN A 26 15.65 -5.83 12.79
C GLN A 26 16.80 -4.92 12.34
N TYR A 27 17.91 -5.51 11.86
CA TYR A 27 19.06 -4.78 11.36
C TYR A 27 18.70 -3.88 10.18
N ALA A 28 17.98 -4.43 9.21
CA ALA A 28 17.52 -3.69 8.04
C ALA A 28 16.53 -2.56 8.43
N GLU A 29 15.65 -2.81 9.40
CA GLU A 29 14.73 -1.81 9.96
C GLU A 29 15.49 -0.66 10.64
N TYR A 30 16.51 -0.98 11.44
CA TYR A 30 17.36 0.03 12.09
C TYR A 30 18.11 0.89 11.08
N CYS A 31 18.56 0.28 9.98
CA CYS A 31 19.22 0.98 8.87
C CYS A 31 18.24 1.74 7.96
N GLY A 32 16.92 1.49 8.09
CA GLY A 32 15.89 2.11 7.25
C GLY A 32 15.83 1.58 5.82
N LEU A 33 16.25 0.33 5.60
CA LEU A 33 16.34 -0.30 4.26
C LEU A 33 15.04 -1.05 3.91
N THR A 34 13.98 -0.32 3.55
CA THR A 34 12.62 -0.86 3.35
C THR A 34 12.55 -2.06 2.40
N ASP A 35 13.27 -2.00 1.28
CA ASP A 35 13.23 -3.05 0.26
C ASP A 35 13.85 -4.36 0.78
N ILE A 36 14.95 -4.25 1.55
CA ILE A 36 15.61 -5.38 2.19
C ILE A 36 14.75 -5.94 3.32
N VAL A 37 14.12 -5.08 4.14
CA VAL A 37 13.17 -5.52 5.18
C VAL A 37 12.05 -6.37 4.56
N ASN A 38 11.43 -5.88 3.48
CA ASN A 38 10.35 -6.61 2.82
C ASN A 38 10.82 -7.95 2.24
N ALA A 39 11.99 -7.99 1.58
CA ALA A 39 12.54 -9.22 1.05
C ALA A 39 12.84 -10.24 2.16
N LEU A 40 13.43 -9.80 3.27
CA LEU A 40 13.71 -10.65 4.43
C LEU A 40 12.42 -11.14 5.11
N THR A 41 11.37 -10.31 5.21
CA THR A 41 10.07 -10.74 5.74
C THR A 41 9.44 -11.84 4.87
N VAL A 42 9.55 -11.73 3.54
CA VAL A 42 9.09 -12.80 2.62
C VAL A 42 9.88 -14.09 2.84
N ILE A 43 11.19 -14.00 2.98
CA ILE A 43 12.05 -15.17 3.27
C ILE A 43 11.66 -15.81 4.60
N GLY A 44 11.40 -15.01 5.64
CA GLY A 44 10.90 -15.52 6.93
C GLY A 44 9.55 -16.21 6.82
N SER A 45 8.65 -15.71 5.95
CA SER A 45 7.36 -16.34 5.65
C SER A 45 7.54 -17.72 5.04
N ASN A 46 8.35 -17.79 3.98
CA ASN A 46 8.60 -19.03 3.26
C ASN A 46 9.30 -20.06 4.16
N LEU A 47 10.19 -19.59 5.05
CA LEU A 47 10.84 -20.44 6.04
C LEU A 47 9.85 -21.03 7.04
N GLN A 48 8.96 -20.20 7.59
CA GLN A 48 7.95 -20.65 8.54
C GLN A 48 6.95 -21.62 7.90
N GLU A 49 6.49 -21.30 6.68
CA GLU A 49 5.61 -22.17 5.91
C GLU A 49 6.27 -23.52 5.63
N HIS A 50 7.51 -23.51 5.12
CA HIS A 50 8.26 -24.72 4.82
C HIS A 50 8.53 -25.59 6.07
N GLN A 51 8.79 -24.97 7.22
CA GLN A 51 8.91 -25.67 8.50
C GLN A 51 7.57 -26.29 8.95
N ASN A 52 6.46 -25.59 8.74
CA ASN A 52 5.13 -26.11 9.05
C ASN A 52 4.77 -27.29 8.12
N THR A 53 5.05 -27.19 6.83
CA THR A 53 4.79 -28.28 5.87
C THR A 53 5.61 -29.53 6.20
N TRP A 54 6.86 -29.34 6.64
CA TRP A 54 7.71 -30.42 7.13
C TRP A 54 7.16 -31.06 8.42
N SER A 55 6.74 -30.25 9.40
CA SER A 55 6.21 -30.77 10.67
C SER A 55 4.89 -31.52 10.50
N LEU A 56 4.13 -31.19 9.45
CA LEU A 56 2.93 -31.92 9.03
C LEU A 56 3.23 -33.21 8.24
N GLY A 57 4.49 -33.48 7.91
CA GLY A 57 4.89 -34.67 7.12
C GLY A 57 4.43 -34.63 5.66
N LEU A 58 4.13 -33.45 5.12
CA LEU A 58 3.58 -33.29 3.77
C LEU A 58 4.65 -33.29 2.66
N ILE A 59 5.92 -33.23 3.02
CA ILE A 59 7.05 -33.17 2.09
C ILE A 59 8.15 -34.15 2.50
N SER A 60 8.90 -34.62 1.51
CA SER A 60 10.03 -35.52 1.71
C SER A 60 11.27 -34.78 2.26
N HIS A 61 12.21 -35.51 2.86
CA HIS A 61 13.47 -34.94 3.36
C HIS A 61 14.30 -34.30 2.23
N SER A 62 14.33 -34.90 1.04
CA SER A 62 15.03 -34.35 -0.12
C SER A 62 14.44 -33.01 -0.55
N GLU A 63 13.12 -32.91 -0.64
CA GLU A 63 12.44 -31.64 -0.94
C GLU A 63 12.69 -30.60 0.16
N PHE A 64 12.65 -31.03 1.42
CA PHE A 64 12.92 -30.16 2.55
C PHE A 64 14.30 -29.53 2.44
N SER A 65 15.35 -30.35 2.28
CA SER A 65 16.74 -29.89 2.21
C SER A 65 17.02 -28.97 1.03
N VAL A 66 16.48 -29.27 -0.16
CA VAL A 66 16.66 -28.43 -1.35
C VAL A 66 16.05 -27.05 -1.16
N GLN A 67 14.80 -26.98 -0.68
CA GLN A 67 14.14 -25.69 -0.45
C GLN A 67 14.77 -24.93 0.71
N TYR A 68 15.18 -25.62 1.77
CA TYR A 68 15.89 -25.01 2.89
C TYR A 68 17.21 -24.37 2.44
N ALA A 69 17.97 -25.04 1.57
CA ALA A 69 19.19 -24.49 0.98
C ALA A 69 18.92 -23.25 0.11
N ARG A 70 17.83 -23.25 -0.67
CA ARG A 70 17.40 -22.08 -1.47
C ARG A 70 17.04 -20.89 -0.59
N ILE A 71 16.29 -21.12 0.49
CA ILE A 71 15.92 -20.09 1.47
C ILE A 71 17.17 -19.54 2.17
N ALA A 72 18.09 -20.41 2.60
CA ALA A 72 19.36 -20.01 3.21
C ALA A 72 20.21 -19.16 2.26
N HIS A 73 20.30 -19.55 0.98
CA HIS A 73 21.00 -18.79 -0.04
C HIS A 73 20.36 -17.42 -0.28
N GLY A 74 19.04 -17.34 -0.41
CA GLY A 74 18.32 -16.08 -0.54
C GLY A 74 18.55 -15.15 0.66
N LEU A 75 18.52 -15.70 1.87
CA LEU A 75 18.82 -14.96 3.09
C LEU A 75 20.25 -14.41 3.08
N ALA A 76 21.24 -15.24 2.75
CA ALA A 76 22.64 -14.83 2.65
C ALA A 76 22.85 -13.73 1.60
N MET A 77 22.16 -13.82 0.46
CA MET A 77 22.20 -12.80 -0.60
C MET A 77 21.69 -11.43 -0.09
N HIS A 78 20.55 -11.37 0.59
CA HIS A 78 20.04 -10.11 1.13
C HIS A 78 20.87 -9.60 2.31
N VAL A 79 21.38 -10.48 3.17
CA VAL A 79 22.30 -10.11 4.25
C VAL A 79 23.60 -9.52 3.68
N SER A 80 24.06 -9.98 2.52
CA SER A 80 25.26 -9.41 1.87
C SER A 80 25.10 -7.94 1.49
N GLN A 81 23.87 -7.51 1.18
CA GLN A 81 23.50 -6.14 0.81
C GLN A 81 23.40 -5.19 2.02
N LEU A 82 23.36 -5.74 3.25
CA LEU A 82 23.38 -4.91 4.46
C LEU A 82 24.75 -4.22 4.60
N PRO A 83 24.78 -2.98 5.13
CA PRO A 83 26.04 -2.33 5.46
C PRO A 83 26.80 -3.13 6.52
N ASP A 84 28.13 -3.10 6.50
CA ASP A 84 28.93 -3.85 7.49
C ASP A 84 28.84 -3.21 8.88
N VAL A 85 28.79 -1.88 8.92
CA VAL A 85 28.59 -1.09 10.15
C VAL A 85 27.15 -0.60 10.20
N PRO A 86 26.38 -0.91 11.27
CA PRO A 86 25.01 -0.46 11.39
C PRO A 86 25.01 1.07 11.53
N ARG A 87 24.58 1.75 10.47
CA ARG A 87 24.32 3.19 10.51
C ARG A 87 22.83 3.38 10.68
N LYS A 88 22.44 4.09 11.74
CA LYS A 88 21.06 4.54 11.91
C LYS A 88 20.66 5.32 10.67
N GLY A 89 19.58 4.91 9.99
CA GLY A 89 19.11 5.60 8.80
C GLY A 89 18.94 7.10 9.09
N SER A 90 19.56 7.98 8.28
CA SER A 90 19.58 9.43 8.53
C SER A 90 18.19 10.06 8.51
N ASN A 91 17.24 9.40 7.85
CA ASN A 91 15.82 9.71 7.91
C ASN A 91 15.09 8.55 8.57
N GLN A 92 14.79 8.67 9.86
CA GLN A 92 13.75 7.86 10.52
C GLN A 92 12.36 8.21 9.96
N ARG A 93 12.16 8.13 8.64
CA ARG A 93 10.81 7.97 8.11
C ARG A 93 10.38 6.59 8.59
N GLN A 94 9.61 6.56 9.68
CA GLN A 94 9.01 5.34 10.21
C GLN A 94 8.50 4.53 9.02
N LEU A 95 9.03 3.31 8.86
CA LEU A 95 8.61 2.41 7.80
C LEU A 95 7.10 2.26 7.91
N LEU A 96 6.37 2.75 6.91
CA LEU A 96 4.93 2.78 6.98
C LEU A 96 4.41 1.39 6.69
N ARG A 97 3.81 0.77 7.70
CA ARG A 97 3.16 -0.53 7.53
C ARG A 97 2.07 -0.44 6.47
N GLU A 98 1.96 -1.49 5.68
CA GLU A 98 0.98 -1.59 4.60
C GLU A 98 -0.45 -1.41 5.12
N THR A 99 -0.80 -2.01 6.26
CA THR A 99 -2.11 -1.86 6.91
C THR A 99 -2.42 -0.41 7.27
N THR A 100 -1.44 0.31 7.83
CA THR A 100 -1.60 1.73 8.15
C THR A 100 -1.74 2.56 6.88
N PHE A 101 -0.94 2.26 5.85
CA PHE A 101 -1.05 2.94 4.56
C PHE A 101 -2.43 2.71 3.91
N LYS A 102 -2.92 1.46 3.86
CA LYS A 102 -4.26 1.10 3.37
C LYS A 102 -5.34 1.90 4.08
N ASN A 103 -5.34 1.93 5.41
CA ASN A 103 -6.32 2.70 6.17
C ASN A 103 -6.27 4.19 5.82
N ARG A 104 -5.08 4.78 5.71
CA ARG A 104 -4.92 6.19 5.33
C ARG A 104 -5.41 6.47 3.90
N VAL A 105 -5.10 5.58 2.95
CA VAL A 105 -5.60 5.66 1.56
C VAL A 105 -7.13 5.59 1.53
N PHE A 106 -7.73 4.65 2.25
CA PHE A 106 -9.18 4.53 2.38
C PHE A 106 -9.80 5.81 2.95
N PHE A 107 -9.30 6.31 4.08
CA PHE A 107 -9.82 7.55 4.67
C PHE A 107 -9.62 8.76 3.75
N ALA A 108 -8.47 8.88 3.08
CA ALA A 108 -8.23 9.97 2.14
C ALA A 108 -9.20 9.94 0.95
N LEU A 109 -9.51 8.75 0.43
CA LEU A 109 -10.47 8.54 -0.64
C LEU A 109 -11.89 8.91 -0.22
N CYS A 110 -12.33 8.39 0.93
CA CYS A 110 -13.65 8.70 1.51
C CYS A 110 -13.78 10.19 1.79
N LEU A 111 -12.76 10.82 2.40
CA LEU A 111 -12.75 12.25 2.70
C LEU A 111 -12.79 13.09 1.44
N THR A 112 -12.03 12.72 0.39
CA THR A 112 -12.04 13.44 -0.89
C THR A 112 -13.41 13.40 -1.56
N LYS A 113 -14.02 12.22 -1.64
CA LYS A 113 -15.34 12.05 -2.26
C LYS A 113 -16.43 12.73 -1.43
N ALA A 114 -16.39 12.58 -0.10
CA ALA A 114 -17.31 13.29 0.81
C ALA A 114 -17.18 14.81 0.67
N ALA A 115 -15.95 15.34 0.60
CA ALA A 115 -15.71 16.76 0.37
C ALA A 115 -16.30 17.22 -0.97
N ALA A 116 -16.10 16.48 -2.06
CA ALA A 116 -16.67 16.79 -3.36
C ALA A 116 -18.22 16.79 -3.34
N PHE A 117 -18.84 15.80 -2.70
CA PHE A 117 -20.30 15.74 -2.56
C PHE A 117 -20.86 16.86 -1.68
N LEU A 118 -20.25 17.14 -0.52
CA LEU A 118 -20.66 18.24 0.36
C LEU A 118 -20.51 19.59 -0.34
N TRP A 119 -19.44 19.76 -1.13
CA TRP A 119 -19.22 20.98 -1.90
C TRP A 119 -20.23 21.16 -3.02
N LEU A 120 -20.52 20.09 -3.75
CA LEU A 120 -21.58 20.06 -4.76
C LEU A 120 -22.94 20.38 -4.15
N TRP A 121 -23.27 19.77 -3.01
CA TRP A 121 -24.51 20.02 -2.27
C TRP A 121 -24.63 21.47 -1.83
N ARG A 122 -23.56 22.06 -1.27
CA ARG A 122 -23.51 23.47 -0.87
C ARG A 122 -23.78 24.40 -2.06
N HIS A 123 -23.16 24.14 -3.21
CA HIS A 123 -23.37 24.98 -4.38
C HIS A 123 -24.75 24.80 -5.01
N TYR A 124 -25.32 23.59 -4.95
CA TYR A 124 -26.70 23.34 -5.31
C TYR A 124 -27.68 24.12 -4.42
N SER A 125 -27.51 24.08 -3.09
CA SER A 125 -28.39 24.81 -2.17
C SER A 125 -28.29 26.33 -2.30
N SER A 126 -27.15 26.85 -2.75
CA SER A 126 -26.97 28.27 -3.09
C SER A 126 -27.51 28.69 -4.46
N GLY A 127 -28.12 27.77 -5.22
CA GLY A 127 -28.67 28.04 -6.55
C GLY A 127 -27.66 27.99 -7.70
N GLY A 128 -26.40 27.61 -7.44
CA GLY A 128 -25.36 27.48 -8.47
C GLY A 128 -25.57 26.27 -9.39
N PHE A 129 -26.47 25.35 -9.06
CA PHE A 129 -26.83 24.19 -9.86
C PHE A 129 -28.34 24.02 -9.89
N ASN A 130 -28.89 23.65 -11.04
CA ASN A 130 -30.26 23.12 -11.09
C ASN A 130 -30.29 21.63 -10.67
N VAL A 131 -31.48 21.08 -10.48
CA VAL A 131 -31.67 19.70 -10.01
C VAL A 131 -31.04 18.69 -10.96
N GLU A 132 -31.22 18.85 -12.27
CA GLU A 132 -30.69 17.94 -13.29
C GLU A 132 -29.16 17.92 -13.29
N GLN A 133 -28.53 19.08 -13.18
CA GLN A 133 -27.08 19.22 -13.13
C GLN A 133 -26.51 18.59 -11.86
N PHE A 134 -27.15 18.83 -10.71
CA PHE A 134 -26.76 18.20 -9.45
C PHE A 134 -26.83 16.67 -9.53
N GLN A 135 -27.93 16.12 -10.04
CA GLN A 135 -28.11 14.68 -10.21
C GLN A 135 -27.11 14.10 -11.19
N SER A 136 -26.90 14.74 -12.34
CA SER A 136 -25.96 14.30 -13.37
C SER A 136 -24.52 14.26 -12.85
N THR A 137 -24.06 15.30 -12.13
CA THR A 137 -22.72 15.29 -11.53
C THR A 137 -22.59 14.25 -10.42
N THR A 138 -23.65 14.02 -9.63
CA THR A 138 -23.67 12.97 -8.61
C THR A 138 -23.50 11.59 -9.24
N ILE A 139 -24.28 11.30 -10.30
CA ILE A 139 -24.20 10.04 -11.05
C ILE A 139 -22.81 9.86 -11.68
N LEU A 140 -22.16 10.93 -12.14
CA LEU A 140 -20.82 10.87 -12.71
C LEU A 140 -19.75 10.46 -11.68
N LEU A 141 -19.87 10.89 -10.42
CA LEU A 141 -18.87 10.64 -9.37
C LEU A 141 -19.01 9.25 -8.71
N LEU A 142 -20.21 8.67 -8.75
CA LEU A 142 -20.54 7.42 -8.05
C LEU A 142 -19.82 6.16 -8.58
N PRO A 143 -19.72 5.90 -9.90
CA PRO A 143 -19.12 4.67 -10.41
C PRO A 143 -17.67 4.45 -9.93
N ALA A 144 -16.85 5.51 -9.96
CA ALA A 144 -15.47 5.44 -9.48
C ALA A 144 -15.41 5.12 -7.98
N LEU A 145 -16.26 5.77 -7.17
CA LEU A 145 -16.36 5.49 -5.73
C LEU A 145 -16.76 4.03 -5.47
N ALA A 146 -17.78 3.54 -6.17
CA ALA A 146 -18.25 2.16 -6.03
C ALA A 146 -17.13 1.17 -6.36
N ALA A 147 -16.41 1.37 -7.46
CA ALA A 147 -15.29 0.52 -7.84
C ALA A 147 -14.20 0.46 -6.76
N TYR A 148 -13.82 1.59 -6.17
CA TYR A 148 -12.83 1.60 -5.10
C TYR A 148 -13.31 0.90 -3.83
N ILE A 149 -14.56 1.18 -3.41
CA ILE A 149 -15.14 0.56 -2.21
C ILE A 149 -15.21 -0.96 -2.38
N THR A 150 -15.63 -1.46 -3.54
CA THR A 150 -15.71 -2.90 -3.80
C THR A 150 -14.35 -3.57 -3.65
N VAL A 151 -13.28 -3.00 -4.21
CA VAL A 151 -11.92 -3.57 -4.09
C VAL A 151 -11.44 -3.56 -2.63
N ILE A 152 -11.68 -2.48 -1.89
CA ILE A 152 -11.27 -2.35 -0.49
C ILE A 152 -12.06 -3.31 0.41
N LEU A 153 -13.37 -3.45 0.18
CA LEU A 153 -14.23 -4.36 0.94
C LEU A 153 -13.83 -5.82 0.71
N ASN A 154 -13.52 -6.19 -0.52
CA ASN A 154 -13.04 -7.54 -0.85
C ASN A 154 -11.73 -7.87 -0.12
N ASP A 155 -10.80 -6.92 -0.04
CA ASP A 155 -9.55 -7.08 0.73
C ASP A 155 -9.83 -7.28 2.22
N TYR A 156 -10.71 -6.46 2.79
CA TYR A 156 -11.06 -6.50 4.21
C TYR A 156 -11.73 -7.82 4.60
N LEU A 157 -12.73 -8.26 3.82
CA LEU A 157 -13.42 -9.53 4.06
C LEU A 157 -12.46 -10.71 4.00
N ARG A 158 -11.50 -10.68 3.07
CA ARG A 158 -10.48 -11.72 2.96
C ARG A 158 -9.52 -11.75 4.13
N GLN A 159 -8.99 -10.60 4.56
CA GLN A 159 -8.10 -10.55 5.73
C GLN A 159 -8.80 -11.10 6.99
N HIS A 160 -10.11 -10.91 7.09
CA HIS A 160 -10.90 -11.50 8.17
C HIS A 160 -10.98 -13.03 8.12
N GLN A 161 -10.93 -13.63 6.92
CA GLN A 161 -10.97 -15.09 6.72
C GLN A 161 -9.59 -15.75 6.82
N ALA A 162 -8.53 -15.09 6.33
CA ALA A 162 -7.19 -15.67 6.20
C ALA A 162 -6.31 -15.53 7.46
N GLY A 163 -6.74 -14.75 8.46
CA GLY A 163 -5.96 -14.47 9.67
C GLY A 163 -4.96 -13.31 9.51
N PRO A 164 -4.17 -13.01 10.55
CA PRO A 164 -3.29 -11.85 10.56
C PRO A 164 -2.13 -12.01 9.56
N ASP A 165 -2.11 -11.18 8.51
CA ASP A 165 -1.01 -11.08 7.56
C ASP A 165 0.28 -10.60 8.24
N MET A 166 1.42 -11.11 7.77
CA MET A 166 2.73 -10.66 8.23
C MET A 166 2.97 -9.17 7.92
N PRO A 167 3.65 -8.43 8.81
CA PRO A 167 3.85 -7.00 8.65
C PRO A 167 4.72 -6.69 7.43
N ARG A 168 4.10 -6.07 6.42
CA ARG A 168 4.77 -5.53 5.21
C ARG A 168 4.89 -4.02 5.29
N TYR A 169 5.90 -3.48 4.61
CA TYR A 169 6.17 -2.04 4.57
C TYR A 169 6.04 -1.48 3.15
N VAL A 170 5.53 -0.26 3.05
CA VAL A 170 5.33 0.41 1.75
C VAL A 170 6.55 1.24 1.39
N ALA A 171 6.96 1.18 0.11
CA ALA A 171 8.04 2.00 -0.40
C ALA A 171 7.74 3.51 -0.23
N GLY A 172 8.69 4.24 0.36
CA GLY A 172 8.55 5.67 0.66
C GLY A 172 8.16 6.57 -0.52
N PRO A 173 8.69 6.35 -1.75
CA PRO A 173 8.28 7.12 -2.93
C PRO A 173 6.79 6.98 -3.25
N ILE A 174 6.22 5.77 -3.13
CA ILE A 174 4.80 5.52 -3.38
C ILE A 174 3.93 6.25 -2.34
N VAL A 175 4.34 6.21 -1.06
CA VAL A 175 3.65 6.93 0.01
C VAL A 175 3.65 8.43 -0.25
N THR A 176 4.80 8.99 -0.63
CA THR A 176 4.95 10.42 -0.94
C THR A 176 4.08 10.82 -2.14
N PHE A 177 4.10 10.01 -3.20
CA PHE A 177 3.29 10.21 -4.38
C PHE A 177 1.78 10.16 -4.06
N ALA A 178 1.34 9.17 -3.28
CA ALA A 178 -0.06 9.07 -2.86
C ALA A 178 -0.50 10.31 -2.06
N TYR A 179 0.31 10.77 -1.10
CA TYR A 179 -0.01 11.96 -0.32
C TYR A 179 -0.05 13.26 -1.11
N PHE A 180 0.63 13.32 -2.25
CA PHE A 180 0.50 14.44 -3.18
C PHE A 180 -0.73 14.28 -4.09
N LEU A 181 -0.98 13.07 -4.57
CA LEU A 181 -2.04 12.76 -5.52
C LEU A 181 -3.44 13.00 -4.96
N PHE A 182 -3.71 12.59 -3.71
CA PHE A 182 -5.03 12.73 -3.10
C PHE A 182 -5.48 14.21 -2.94
N PRO A 183 -4.67 15.11 -2.36
CA PRO A 183 -4.99 16.54 -2.31
C PRO A 183 -5.15 17.16 -3.69
N LEU A 184 -4.27 16.83 -4.65
CA LEU A 184 -4.36 17.35 -6.01
C LEU A 184 -5.68 16.94 -6.68
N TYR A 185 -6.08 15.68 -6.50
CA TYR A 185 -7.35 15.15 -6.98
C TYR A 185 -8.55 15.86 -6.33
N ALA A 186 -8.54 16.01 -5.00
CA ALA A 186 -9.59 16.73 -4.27
C ALA A 186 -9.73 18.19 -4.74
N ILE A 187 -8.61 18.92 -4.80
CA ILE A 187 -8.58 20.33 -5.23
C ILE A 187 -9.11 20.46 -6.65
N SER A 188 -8.73 19.56 -7.56
CA SER A 188 -9.19 19.59 -8.95
C SER A 188 -10.71 19.43 -9.06
N LEU A 189 -11.30 18.48 -8.32
CA LEU A 189 -12.75 18.28 -8.29
C LEU A 189 -13.48 19.49 -7.69
N LEU A 190 -13.02 19.98 -6.54
CA LEU A 190 -13.62 21.14 -5.87
C LEU A 190 -13.54 22.40 -6.73
N TYR A 191 -12.41 22.61 -7.40
CA TYR A 191 -12.19 23.73 -8.30
C TYR A 191 -13.15 23.72 -9.49
N LEU A 192 -13.36 22.57 -10.13
CA LEU A 192 -14.30 22.46 -11.26
C LEU A 192 -15.74 22.75 -10.83
N ILE A 193 -16.17 22.18 -9.69
CA ILE A 193 -17.50 22.42 -9.13
C ILE A 193 -17.70 23.91 -8.79
N ALA A 194 -16.72 24.53 -8.12
CA ALA A 194 -16.76 25.94 -7.75
C ALA A 194 -16.76 26.87 -8.98
N SER A 195 -15.91 26.58 -9.97
CA SER A 195 -15.79 27.38 -11.20
C SER A 195 -17.09 27.39 -11.98
N LYS A 196 -17.79 26.26 -12.04
CA LYS A 196 -19.12 26.20 -12.65
C LYS A 196 -20.16 26.95 -11.82
N ALA A 197 -20.13 26.83 -10.49
CA ALA A 197 -21.06 27.55 -9.62
C ALA A 197 -20.92 29.08 -9.72
N GLY A 198 -19.69 29.57 -9.92
CA GLY A 198 -19.39 30.98 -10.18
C GLY A 198 -19.65 31.43 -11.62
N ALA A 199 -20.25 30.58 -12.46
CA ALA A 199 -20.51 30.82 -13.88
C ALA A 199 -19.26 31.09 -14.74
N SER A 200 -18.06 30.76 -14.26
CA SER A 200 -16.81 30.90 -15.01
C SER A 200 -16.68 29.88 -16.15
N ILE A 201 -17.30 28.71 -15.99
CA ILE A 201 -17.33 27.63 -16.99
C ILE A 201 -18.75 27.08 -17.15
N SER A 202 -19.04 26.51 -18.32
CA SER A 202 -20.34 25.86 -18.58
C SER A 202 -20.44 24.49 -17.89
N PHE A 203 -21.67 23.99 -17.71
CA PHE A 203 -21.91 22.66 -17.14
C PHE A 203 -21.25 21.54 -17.98
N VAL A 204 -21.28 21.68 -19.31
CA VAL A 204 -20.64 20.73 -20.23
C VAL A 204 -19.13 20.70 -20.02
N GLN A 205 -18.49 21.88 -19.92
CA GLN A 205 -17.05 21.99 -19.64
C GLN A 205 -16.68 21.39 -18.28
N MET A 206 -17.51 21.62 -17.26
CA MET A 206 -17.30 21.03 -15.94
C MET A 206 -17.38 19.51 -15.98
N ASN A 207 -18.42 18.92 -16.60
CA ASN A 207 -18.56 17.47 -16.71
C ASN A 207 -17.41 16.83 -17.48
N PHE A 208 -16.98 17.47 -18.58
CA PHE A 208 -15.80 17.05 -19.31
C PHE A 208 -14.54 17.08 -18.42
N GLY A 209 -14.33 18.19 -17.70
CA GLY A 209 -13.22 18.33 -16.75
C GLY A 209 -13.22 17.28 -15.65
N ILE A 210 -14.38 16.98 -15.07
CA ILE A 210 -14.52 15.92 -14.06
C ILE A 210 -14.18 14.57 -14.68
N GLY A 211 -14.70 14.26 -15.88
CA GLY A 211 -14.37 13.03 -16.60
C GLY A 211 -12.86 12.87 -16.84
N VAL A 212 -12.17 13.94 -17.23
CA VAL A 212 -10.70 13.94 -17.39
C VAL A 212 -10.00 13.72 -16.05
N VAL A 213 -10.41 14.42 -14.98
CA VAL A 213 -9.83 14.29 -13.64
C VAL A 213 -10.01 12.86 -13.09
N GLU A 214 -11.20 12.28 -13.23
CA GLU A 214 -11.50 10.90 -12.84
C GLU A 214 -10.68 9.89 -13.66
N SER A 215 -10.56 10.11 -14.98
CA SER A 215 -9.81 9.20 -15.84
C SER A 215 -8.30 9.22 -15.56
N VAL A 216 -7.73 10.42 -15.37
CA VAL A 216 -6.28 10.58 -15.15
C VAL A 216 -5.93 10.35 -13.68
N LEU A 217 -6.38 11.25 -12.79
CA LEU A 217 -6.01 11.19 -11.37
C LEU A 217 -6.74 10.05 -10.66
N GLY A 218 -8.04 9.87 -10.92
CA GLY A 218 -8.79 8.72 -10.43
C GLY A 218 -8.23 7.40 -10.97
N GLY A 219 -7.77 7.35 -12.22
CA GLY A 219 -7.06 6.20 -12.78
C GLY A 219 -5.81 5.83 -11.97
N TYR A 220 -4.97 6.81 -11.62
CA TYR A 220 -3.80 6.57 -10.76
C TYR A 220 -4.17 6.13 -9.35
N ILE A 221 -5.19 6.75 -8.74
CA ILE A 221 -5.72 6.32 -7.44
C ILE A 221 -6.21 4.87 -7.53
N GLY A 222 -6.92 4.51 -8.60
CA GLY A 222 -7.36 3.16 -8.87
C GLY A 222 -6.21 2.15 -8.94
N LYS A 223 -5.11 2.51 -9.61
CA LYS A 223 -3.91 1.67 -9.63
C LYS A 223 -3.30 1.49 -8.24
N ILE A 224 -3.26 2.54 -7.41
CA ILE A 224 -2.80 2.43 -6.02
C ILE A 224 -3.74 1.49 -5.24
N VAL A 225 -5.06 1.70 -5.33
CA VAL A 225 -6.04 0.84 -4.65
C VAL A 225 -5.89 -0.61 -5.09
N SER A 226 -5.84 -0.90 -6.39
CA SER A 226 -5.64 -2.27 -6.87
C SER A 226 -4.30 -2.87 -6.43
N ALA A 227 -3.20 -2.10 -6.47
CA ALA A 227 -1.87 -2.63 -6.13
C ALA A 227 -1.72 -3.06 -4.65
N PHE A 228 -2.49 -2.46 -3.75
CA PHE A 228 -2.43 -2.76 -2.32
C PHE A 228 -3.61 -3.60 -1.83
N PHE A 229 -4.81 -3.42 -2.39
CA PHE A 229 -6.01 -4.10 -1.91
C PHE A 229 -6.39 -5.34 -2.74
N THR A 230 -5.90 -5.49 -3.98
CA THR A 230 -6.13 -6.73 -4.75
C THR A 230 -5.16 -7.84 -4.31
N PRO A 231 -5.60 -9.12 -4.27
CA PRO A 231 -4.69 -10.27 -4.15
C PRO A 231 -3.51 -10.15 -5.10
N ARG A 232 -2.30 -10.32 -4.56
CA ARG A 232 -1.19 -10.74 -5.40
C ARG A 232 -1.31 -12.26 -5.58
N PRO A 233 -1.09 -12.77 -6.81
CA PRO A 233 -1.00 -14.19 -7.05
C PRO A 233 0.12 -14.83 -6.25
#